data_AF-A0A0A2A9A5-F1
#
_entry.id   AF-A0A0A2A9A5-F1
#
_cell.length_a   1.000
_cell.length_b   1.000
_cell.length_c   1.000
_cell.angle_alpha   90.00
_cell.angle_beta   90.00
_cell.angle_gamma   90.00
#
_symmetry.space_group_name_H-M   'P 1'
#
loop_
_entity.id
_entity.type
_entity.pdbx_description
1 polymer ?
#
loop_
_entity_poly.entity_id
_entity_poly.type
_entity_poly.pdbx_seq_one_letter_code
_entity_poly.pdbx_strand_id
1 'polypeptide(L)'
;MLKDFFNAYQEFWIKATEFKGFTSRSDWWFVNLANLIITLFTLPIFLKSFGFNVYGIVCIIPQIAIDIRRIRDFGKDWKWIFINFVPILGWILWFIWLGFGKSGNGKNKFI
;
A
#
# COMPACT_ATOMS: atom_id res chain seq x y z
N MET A 1 -15.14 10.94 6.73
CA MET A 1 -14.41 9.81 7.35
C MET A 1 -14.78 8.48 6.73
N LEU A 2 -16.01 7.96 6.92
CA LEU A 2 -16.39 6.64 6.36
C LEU A 2 -16.42 6.64 4.82
N LYS A 3 -16.92 7.73 4.21
CA LYS A 3 -16.90 7.92 2.74
C LYS A 3 -15.48 7.95 2.18
N ASP A 4 -14.56 8.62 2.87
CA ASP A 4 -13.15 8.73 2.46
C ASP A 4 -12.46 7.37 2.51
N PHE A 5 -12.78 6.55 3.52
CA PHE A 5 -12.31 5.17 3.61
C PHE A 5 -12.77 4.33 2.41
N PHE A 6 -14.07 4.36 2.08
CA PHE A 6 -14.58 3.61 0.93
C PHE A 6 -13.99 4.11 -0.39
N ASN A 7 -13.87 5.43 -0.57
CA ASN A 7 -13.25 6.02 -1.75
C ASN A 7 -11.79 5.57 -1.89
N ALA A 8 -11.00 5.61 -0.82
CA ALA A 8 -9.61 5.16 -0.83
C ALA A 8 -9.48 3.68 -1.23
N TYR A 9 -10.37 2.82 -0.72
CA TYR A 9 -10.37 1.41 -1.08
C TYR A 9 -10.85 1.15 -2.52
N GLN A 10 -11.81 1.93 -3.03
CA GLN A 10 -12.18 1.86 -4.45
C GLN A 10 -11.04 2.33 -5.35
N GLU A 11 -10.37 3.43 -5.00
CA GLU A 11 -9.20 3.92 -5.73
C GLU A 11 -8.05 2.92 -5.74
N PHE A 12 -7.87 2.15 -4.66
CA PHE A 12 -6.88 1.07 -4.60
C PHE A 12 -7.09 0.03 -5.70
N TRP A 13 -8.34 -0.42 -5.91
CA TRP A 13 -8.67 -1.39 -6.95
C TRP A 13 -8.71 -0.77 -8.36
N ILE A 14 -9.29 0.41 -8.52
CA ILE A 14 -9.40 1.08 -9.84
C ILE A 14 -8.03 1.44 -10.38
N LYS A 15 -7.16 1.99 -9.52
CA LYS A 15 -5.81 2.36 -9.91
C LYS A 15 -4.84 1.20 -9.74
N ALA A 16 -5.27 -0.05 -9.58
CA ALA A 16 -4.38 -1.17 -9.27
C ALA A 16 -3.16 -1.29 -10.22
N THR A 17 -3.31 -0.91 -11.49
CA THR A 17 -2.26 -0.96 -12.52
C THR A 17 -1.65 0.40 -12.84
N GLU A 18 -2.10 1.49 -12.20
CA GLU A 18 -1.62 2.84 -12.47
C GLU A 18 -0.47 3.20 -11.53
N PHE A 19 0.76 3.13 -12.02
CA PHE A 19 1.93 3.47 -11.21
C PHE A 19 2.23 4.97 -11.15
N LYS A 20 1.46 5.80 -11.86
CA LYS A 20 1.62 7.26 -11.90
C LYS A 20 0.75 7.91 -10.83
N GLY A 21 1.16 9.10 -10.38
CA GLY A 21 0.45 9.87 -9.35
C GLY A 21 1.03 9.72 -7.93
N PHE A 22 0.28 10.27 -6.97
CA PHE A 22 0.64 10.39 -5.57
C PHE A 22 -0.52 9.89 -4.72
N THR A 23 -0.20 9.22 -3.61
CA THR A 23 -1.20 8.75 -2.64
C THR A 23 -0.96 9.44 -1.31
N SER A 24 -2.04 9.97 -0.72
CA SER A 24 -1.96 10.60 0.58
C SER A 24 -1.70 9.57 1.69
N ARG A 25 -1.12 10.01 2.80
CA ARG A 25 -0.87 9.13 3.95
C ARG A 25 -2.15 8.49 4.50
N SER A 26 -3.26 9.23 4.47
CA SER A 26 -4.54 8.76 5.02
C SER A 26 -5.12 7.65 4.15
N ASP A 27 -5.05 7.81 2.82
CA ASP A 27 -5.57 6.80 1.90
C ASP A 27 -4.77 5.51 2.00
N TRP A 28 -3.44 5.60 2.14
CA TRP A 28 -2.58 4.45 2.38
C TRP A 28 -2.96 3.71 3.68
N TRP A 29 -3.17 4.43 4.79
CA TRP A 29 -3.62 3.83 6.05
C TRP A 29 -5.02 3.21 5.95
N PHE A 30 -5.96 3.84 5.23
CA PHE A 30 -7.30 3.29 5.03
C PHE A 30 -7.26 1.98 4.23
N VAL A 31 -6.46 1.91 3.18
CA VAL A 31 -6.26 0.68 2.40
C VAL A 31 -5.63 -0.42 3.27
N ASN A 32 -4.61 -0.07 4.05
CA ASN A 32 -3.94 -1.05 4.92
C ASN A 32 -4.89 -1.57 6.01
N LEU A 33 -5.74 -0.71 6.56
CA LEU A 33 -6.80 -1.09 7.50
C LEU A 33 -7.83 -2.02 6.84
N ALA A 34 -8.29 -1.70 5.63
CA ALA A 34 -9.23 -2.54 4.88
C ALA A 34 -8.63 -3.93 4.59
N ASN A 35 -7.38 -3.98 4.12
CA ASN A 35 -6.66 -5.23 3.88
C ASN A 35 -6.49 -6.05 5.15
N LEU A 36 -6.24 -5.42 6.30
CA LEU A 36 -6.16 -6.10 7.60
C LEU A 36 -7.50 -6.73 7.98
N ILE A 37 -8.60 -5.98 7.84
CA ILE A 37 -9.95 -6.49 8.12
C ILE A 37 -10.25 -7.70 7.23
N ILE A 38 -10.03 -7.59 5.91
CA ILE A 38 -10.30 -8.68 4.96
C ILE A 38 -9.41 -9.90 5.24
N THR A 39 -8.16 -9.68 5.62
CA THR A 39 -7.24 -10.77 5.99
C THR A 39 -7.74 -11.53 7.22
N LEU A 40 -8.24 -10.83 8.25
CA LEU A 40 -8.81 -11.49 9.43
C LEU A 40 -10.04 -12.34 9.08
N PHE A 41 -10.91 -11.83 8.19
CA PHE A 41 -12.09 -12.58 7.73
C PHE A 41 -11.75 -13.78 6.84
N THR A 42 -10.66 -13.71 6.07
CA THR A 42 -10.23 -14.79 5.17
C THR A 42 -9.37 -15.86 5.84
N LEU A 43 -8.84 -15.59 7.04
CA LEU A 43 -7.98 -16.50 7.80
C LEU A 43 -8.61 -17.89 8.07
N PRO A 44 -9.89 -18.04 8.45
CA PRO A 44 -10.49 -19.36 8.65
C PRO A 44 -10.62 -20.17 7.35
N ILE A 45 -10.85 -19.49 6.22
CA ILE A 45 -10.96 -20.11 4.89
C ILE A 45 -9.58 -20.57 4.42
N PHE A 46 -8.56 -19.76 4.67
CA PHE A 46 -7.16 -20.08 4.39
C PHE A 46 -6.70 -21.36 5.09
N LEU A 47 -7.00 -21.48 6.40
CA LEU A 47 -6.67 -22.66 7.19
C LEU A 47 -7.37 -23.93 6.68
N LYS A 48 -8.60 -23.81 6.18
CA LYS A 48 -9.35 -24.93 5.58
C LYS A 48 -8.88 -25.31 4.18
N SER A 49 -8.35 -24.34 3.43
CA SER A 49 -7.99 -24.51 2.01
C SER A 49 -6.51 -24.86 1.81
N PHE A 50 -5.87 -25.51 2.80
CA PHE A 50 -4.44 -25.86 2.76
C PHE A 50 -3.50 -24.68 2.42
N GLY A 51 -3.86 -23.47 2.87
CA GLY A 51 -3.02 -22.28 2.66
C GLY A 51 -3.20 -21.60 1.30
N PHE A 52 -4.28 -21.88 0.57
CA PHE A 52 -4.61 -21.14 -0.64
C PHE A 52 -5.33 -19.82 -0.31
N ASN A 53 -4.71 -18.67 -0.60
CA ASN A 53 -5.29 -17.34 -0.42
C ASN A 53 -5.35 -16.56 -1.74
N VAL A 54 -6.46 -16.68 -2.45
CA VAL A 54 -6.68 -15.95 -3.73
C VAL A 54 -6.64 -14.44 -3.52
N TYR A 55 -7.25 -13.94 -2.44
CA TYR A 55 -7.28 -12.51 -2.14
C TYR A 55 -5.87 -11.96 -1.98
N GLY A 56 -5.04 -12.66 -1.19
CA GLY A 56 -3.64 -12.29 -0.99
C GLY A 56 -2.86 -12.18 -2.30
N ILE A 57 -3.04 -13.15 -3.22
CA ILE A 57 -2.37 -13.16 -4.52
C ILE A 57 -2.81 -11.99 -5.39
N VAL A 58 -4.11 -11.72 -5.47
CA VAL A 58 -4.66 -10.64 -6.29
C VAL A 58 -4.26 -9.26 -5.74
N CYS A 59 -4.13 -9.13 -4.41
CA CYS A 59 -3.72 -7.88 -3.77
C CYS A 59 -2.25 -7.50 -4.00
N ILE A 60 -1.38 -8.42 -4.45
CA ILE A 60 0.05 -8.13 -4.64
C ILE A 60 0.26 -6.94 -5.59
N ILE A 61 -0.42 -6.93 -6.73
CA ILE A 61 -0.29 -5.89 -7.75
C ILE A 61 -0.75 -4.51 -7.24
N PRO A 62 -2.00 -4.34 -6.75
CA PRO A 62 -2.45 -3.04 -6.25
C PRO A 62 -1.67 -2.58 -5.02
N GLN A 63 -1.18 -3.50 -4.17
CA GLN A 63 -0.33 -3.15 -3.04
C GLN A 63 0.99 -2.52 -3.51
N ILE A 64 1.68 -3.17 -4.46
CA ILE A 64 2.89 -2.60 -5.06
C ILE A 64 2.59 -1.22 -5.70
N ALA A 65 1.45 -1.07 -6.37
CA ALA A 65 1.08 0.18 -7.03
C ALA A 65 0.88 1.34 -6.04
N ILE A 66 0.15 1.13 -4.94
CA ILE A 66 -0.07 2.17 -3.92
C ILE A 66 1.24 2.53 -3.21
N ASP A 67 2.10 1.55 -2.95
CA ASP A 67 3.38 1.76 -2.29
C ASP A 67 4.34 2.57 -3.17
N ILE A 68 4.37 2.32 -4.49
CA ILE A 68 5.14 3.12 -5.44
C ILE A 68 4.66 4.57 -5.46
N ARG A 69 3.34 4.82 -5.48
CA ARG A 69 2.80 6.19 -5.45
C ARG A 69 3.14 6.90 -4.14
N ARG A 70 3.12 6.18 -3.03
CA ARG A 70 3.42 6.73 -1.71
C ARG A 70 4.91 7.04 -1.54
N ILE A 71 5.80 6.17 -2.03
CA ILE A 71 7.25 6.44 -2.09
C ILE A 71 7.53 7.69 -2.95
N ARG A 72 6.81 7.83 -4.07
CA ARG A 72 6.97 8.99 -4.94
C ARG A 72 6.45 10.28 -4.31
N ASP A 73 5.37 10.22 -3.52
CA ASP A 73 4.86 11.37 -2.75
C ASP A 73 5.88 11.87 -1.72
N PHE A 74 6.73 10.96 -1.22
CA PHE A 74 7.87 11.29 -0.38
C PHE A 74 9.06 11.90 -1.15
N GLY A 75 9.01 11.93 -2.49
CA GLY A 75 10.08 12.45 -3.36
C GLY A 75 11.21 11.46 -3.63
N LYS A 76 10.96 10.16 -3.42
CA LYS A 76 11.92 9.07 -3.66
C LYS A 76 11.59 8.28 -4.92
N ASP A 77 12.63 7.68 -5.49
CA ASP A 77 12.48 6.80 -6.65
C ASP A 77 11.75 5.51 -6.27
N TRP A 78 10.98 4.96 -7.21
CA TRP A 78 10.26 3.70 -7.06
C TRP A 78 11.16 2.51 -6.69
N LYS A 79 12.46 2.58 -7.03
CA LYS A 79 13.48 1.58 -6.73
C LYS A 79 13.62 1.29 -5.23
N TRP A 80 13.20 2.21 -4.36
CA TRP A 80 13.21 1.97 -2.92
C TRP A 80 12.28 0.83 -2.48
N ILE A 81 11.38 0.34 -3.35
CA ILE A 81 10.61 -0.88 -3.08
C ILE A 81 11.49 -2.12 -2.90
N PHE A 82 12.68 -2.15 -3.52
CA PHE A 82 13.62 -3.26 -3.38
C PHE A 82 14.20 -3.37 -1.96
N ILE A 83 14.02 -2.37 -1.10
CA ILE A 83 14.44 -2.47 0.30
C ILE A 83 13.71 -3.59 1.04
N ASN A 84 12.51 -3.99 0.59
CA ASN A 84 11.76 -5.10 1.17
C ASN A 84 12.45 -6.46 1.00
N PHE A 85 13.46 -6.59 0.12
CA PHE A 85 14.30 -7.78 0.03
C PHE A 85 15.31 -7.90 1.17
N VAL A 86 15.55 -6.83 1.94
CA VAL A 86 16.37 -6.86 3.15
C VAL A 86 15.43 -7.10 4.34
N PRO A 87 15.34 -8.33 4.88
CA PRO A 87 14.45 -8.63 5.99
C PRO A 87 14.82 -7.79 7.23
N ILE A 88 13.82 -7.53 8.08
CA ILE A 88 13.92 -6.75 9.32
C ILE A 88 14.18 -5.25 9.08
N LEU A 89 15.37 -4.87 8.62
CA LEU A 89 15.74 -3.46 8.44
C LEU A 89 14.96 -2.78 7.32
N GLY A 90 14.77 -3.48 6.20
CA GLY A 90 14.01 -2.97 5.07
C GLY A 90 12.55 -2.74 5.42
N TRP A 91 11.93 -3.68 6.13
CA TRP A 91 10.53 -3.58 6.55
C TRP A 91 10.30 -2.45 7.55
N ILE A 92 11.22 -2.24 8.50
CA ILE A 92 11.14 -1.15 9.47
C ILE A 92 11.20 0.21 8.75
N LEU A 93 12.18 0.42 7.87
CA LEU A 93 12.31 1.67 7.11
C LEU A 93 11.10 1.91 6.20
N TRP A 94 10.60 0.85 5.58
CA TRP A 94 9.44 0.89 4.71
C TRP A 94 8.17 1.31 5.46
N PHE A 95 7.92 0.73 6.64
CA PHE A 95 6.82 1.13 7.52
C PHE A 95 6.93 2.59 7.97
N ILE A 96 8.12 3.05 8.32
CA ILE A 96 8.35 4.43 8.77
C ILE A 96 8.07 5.42 7.62
N TRP A 97 8.58 5.16 6.41
CA TRP A 97 8.38 6.08 5.29
C TRP A 97 6.94 6.10 4.79
N LEU A 98 6.30 4.94 4.64
CA LEU A 98 4.93 4.89 4.14
C LEU A 98 3.93 5.40 5.18
N GLY A 99 4.08 4.96 6.43
CA GLY A 99 3.15 5.25 7.52
C GLY A 99 3.31 6.64 8.15
N PHE A 100 4.54 7.13 8.34
CA PHE A 100 4.83 8.37 9.07
C PHE A 100 5.51 9.46 8.24
N GLY A 101 5.91 9.17 7.00
CA GLY A 101 6.54 10.16 6.13
C GLY A 101 5.66 11.38 5.90
N LYS A 102 6.21 12.60 6.07
CA LYS A 102 5.49 13.84 5.70
C LYS A 102 5.15 13.81 4.21
N SER A 103 3.86 13.96 3.91
CA SER A 103 3.36 14.08 2.53
C SER A 103 3.69 15.47 2.01
N GLY A 104 4.20 15.58 0.77
CA GLY A 104 4.41 16.87 0.09
C GLY A 104 5.81 17.19 -0.41
N ASN A 105 6.85 16.41 -0.06
CA ASN A 105 8.21 16.68 -0.56
C ASN A 105 8.38 16.35 -2.05
N GLY A 106 7.61 15.41 -2.60
CA GLY A 106 7.64 15.09 -4.03
C GLY A 106 6.95 16.11 -4.93
N LYS A 107 6.00 16.90 -4.41
CA LYS A 107 5.23 17.90 -5.18
C LYS A 107 6.10 19.10 -5.60
N ASN A 108 7.11 19.44 -4.81
CA ASN A 108 7.98 20.60 -5.04
C ASN A 108 9.17 20.30 -5.98
N LYS A 109 9.32 19.06 -6.46
CA LYS A 109 10.42 18.65 -7.36
C LYS A 109 10.06 18.71 -8.84
N PHE A 110 8.79 18.95 -9.15
CA PHE A 110 8.25 19.08 -10.51
C PHE A 110 7.67 20.48 -10.78
N ILE A 111 8.02 21.47 -9.93
CA ILE A 111 7.74 22.90 -10.12
C ILE A 111 9.08 23.61 -10.30
#